data_AF-A0A7J9PC27-F1
#
_entry.id   AF-A0A7J9PC27-F1
#
_cell.length_a   1.000
_cell.length_b   1.000
_cell.length_c   1.000
_cell.angle_alpha   90.00
_cell.angle_beta   90.00
_cell.angle_gamma   90.00
#
_symmetry.space_group_name_H-M   'P 1'
#
loop_
_entity.id
_entity.type
_entity.pdbx_description
1 polymer ?
#
loop_
_entity_poly.entity_id
_entity_poly.type
_entity_poly.pdbx_seq_one_letter_code
_entity_poly.pdbx_strand_id
1 'polypeptide(L)'
;MKYKPITAVWEITMACNMRCKHCGSSCKEPLPDELSTEEAVKLARDIGDLGLKWITLSGGEPLVRRDWPIIAQELTDNGVIPNMITNGWLFNEEILKNAEKADIGTMAISLDGLKETHDYMRMNGSYDRIMNAFELMQDSNVTAGAITTIHNKNINELEEIKNILIDRGVKLWQMQIGLPMGNFVNHPEMIIKPEDVNKVIDFAHDSLNEDIIIFPADCIGYYNLKELEVRRKAYPDEYDVKWKGCTAGKRSFGVLHNGEILGCTSIRDREYIEGSIRETPLREIWENENNFSWSRSIDKSKLGGLCNECIYGQICLGGCPNTRLTMNGTIYSENNYCSYVVAMKGALKWLNDINEFDTLKNMAVNFTSAGDYQVAGMILDKSLSINPDDTELLSYQGFVSFMLGNYEKSKIANEKALSIAPDDAYINKGMGLSLSKLGKLDEGMNYLNKAMDLANENYLDPYYDTAVTLIEYGKYSDALQVIKKATDKYPQFEPTARSLKDMIRGIKQ
;
A
#
# COMPACT_ATOMS: atom_id res chain seq x y z
N MET A 1 10.45 -13.61 -15.69
CA MET A 1 9.42 -12.55 -15.78
C MET A 1 9.59 -11.61 -14.59
N LYS A 2 9.66 -10.29 -14.80
CA LYS A 2 9.88 -9.28 -13.74
C LYS A 2 8.73 -9.24 -12.71
N TYR A 3 7.51 -9.51 -13.17
CA TYR A 3 6.29 -9.58 -12.36
C TYR A 3 5.69 -10.98 -12.49
N LYS A 4 5.17 -11.54 -11.39
CA LYS A 4 4.54 -12.86 -11.38
C LYS A 4 3.15 -12.73 -10.74
N PRO A 5 2.06 -13.03 -11.47
CA PRO A 5 0.72 -12.98 -10.91
C PRO A 5 0.55 -14.14 -9.92
N ILE A 6 -0.23 -13.88 -8.88
CA ILE A 6 -0.49 -14.83 -7.81
C ILE A 6 -1.99 -14.92 -7.55
N THR A 7 -2.69 -13.79 -7.60
CA THR A 7 -4.13 -13.71 -7.35
C THR A 7 -4.84 -12.84 -8.37
N ALA A 8 -6.13 -13.04 -8.57
CA ALA A 8 -6.97 -12.13 -9.33
C ALA A 8 -8.37 -12.00 -8.71
N VAL A 9 -9.08 -10.93 -9.05
CA VAL A 9 -10.52 -10.79 -8.79
C VAL A 9 -11.24 -10.74 -10.12
N TRP A 10 -12.23 -11.61 -10.31
CA TRP A 10 -13.01 -11.65 -11.53
C TRP A 10 -14.46 -11.32 -11.24
N GLU A 11 -14.92 -10.19 -11.80
CA GLU A 11 -16.34 -9.90 -11.87
C GLU A 11 -16.98 -10.71 -12.99
N ILE A 12 -17.56 -11.88 -12.68
CA ILE A 12 -18.06 -12.80 -13.70
C ILE A 12 -19.38 -12.36 -14.33
N THR A 13 -20.04 -11.35 -13.74
CA THR A 13 -21.29 -10.76 -14.23
C THR A 13 -21.45 -9.36 -13.63
N MET A 14 -22.32 -8.53 -14.20
CA MET A 14 -22.82 -7.29 -13.56
C MET A 14 -24.25 -7.45 -13.03
N ALA A 15 -24.89 -8.60 -13.29
CA ALA A 15 -26.21 -8.95 -12.80
C ALA A 15 -26.22 -9.11 -11.29
N CYS A 16 -27.07 -8.38 -10.58
CA CYS A 16 -27.24 -8.51 -9.14
C CYS A 16 -28.71 -8.48 -8.77
N ASN A 17 -29.12 -9.30 -7.81
CA ASN A 17 -30.47 -9.31 -7.25
C ASN A 17 -30.70 -8.22 -6.18
N MET A 18 -29.70 -7.38 -5.88
CA MET A 18 -29.78 -6.27 -4.92
C MET A 18 -29.38 -4.92 -5.56
N ARG A 19 -29.71 -3.82 -4.88
CA ARG A 19 -29.29 -2.45 -5.23
C ARG A 19 -28.71 -1.74 -4.00
N CYS A 20 -27.67 -2.33 -3.42
CA CYS A 20 -27.07 -1.86 -2.18
C CYS A 20 -26.62 -0.38 -2.31
N LYS A 21 -26.83 0.39 -1.24
CA LYS A 21 -26.47 1.82 -1.17
C LYS A 21 -24.98 2.06 -1.35
N HIS A 22 -24.16 1.12 -0.89
CA HIS A 22 -22.70 1.20 -0.95
C HIS A 22 -22.08 0.37 -2.09
N CYS A 23 -22.88 -0.14 -3.03
CA CYS A 23 -22.36 -0.98 -4.12
C CYS A 23 -21.34 -0.22 -4.97
N GLY A 24 -20.06 -0.60 -4.88
CA GLY A 24 -18.98 0.05 -5.63
C GLY A 24 -19.05 -0.15 -7.13
N SER A 25 -19.72 -1.22 -7.58
CA SER A 25 -19.90 -1.55 -8.99
C SER A 25 -21.20 -1.02 -9.60
N SER A 26 -22.10 -0.46 -8.79
CA SER A 26 -23.45 -0.05 -9.22
C SER A 26 -24.17 -1.15 -10.02
N CYS A 27 -24.07 -2.41 -9.57
CA CYS A 27 -24.60 -3.58 -10.25
C CYS A 27 -26.09 -3.46 -10.55
N LYS A 28 -26.50 -4.00 -11.71
CA LYS A 28 -27.89 -3.93 -12.21
C LYS A 28 -28.30 -5.27 -12.82
N GLU A 29 -28.94 -5.22 -13.98
CA GLU A 29 -29.22 -6.37 -14.83
C GLU A 29 -27.95 -6.80 -15.57
N PRO A 30 -27.89 -8.04 -16.08
CA PRO A 30 -26.76 -8.49 -16.88
C PRO A 30 -26.49 -7.55 -18.05
N LEU A 31 -25.22 -7.29 -18.32
CA LEU A 31 -24.81 -6.52 -19.49
C LEU A 31 -24.78 -7.40 -20.75
N PRO A 32 -25.06 -6.83 -21.93
CA PRO A 32 -25.15 -7.62 -23.17
C PRO A 32 -23.81 -8.17 -23.65
N ASP A 33 -22.70 -7.61 -23.17
CA ASP A 33 -21.33 -7.96 -23.56
C ASP A 33 -20.62 -8.89 -22.57
N GLU A 34 -21.34 -9.41 -21.56
CA GLU A 34 -20.81 -10.41 -20.63
C GLU A 34 -20.24 -11.63 -21.36
N LEU A 35 -19.17 -12.21 -20.83
CA LEU A 35 -18.54 -13.40 -21.40
C LEU A 35 -19.54 -14.55 -21.42
N SER A 36 -19.64 -15.22 -22.58
CA SER A 36 -20.33 -16.51 -22.71
C SER A 36 -19.68 -17.58 -21.81
N THR A 37 -20.37 -18.69 -21.60
CA THR A 37 -19.81 -19.83 -20.84
C THR A 37 -18.52 -20.34 -21.50
N GLU A 38 -18.49 -20.41 -22.82
CA GLU A 38 -17.33 -20.87 -23.60
C GLU A 38 -16.13 -19.93 -23.43
N GLU A 39 -16.36 -18.62 -23.49
CA GLU A 39 -15.31 -17.62 -23.26
C GLU A 39 -14.80 -17.64 -21.82
N ALA A 40 -15.70 -17.80 -20.84
CA ALA A 40 -15.33 -17.88 -19.43
C ALA A 40 -14.50 -19.13 -19.12
N VAL A 41 -14.87 -20.29 -19.67
CA VAL A 41 -14.10 -21.53 -19.56
C VAL A 41 -12.73 -21.39 -20.22
N LYS A 42 -12.64 -20.78 -21.40
CA LYS A 42 -11.34 -20.47 -22.03
C LYS A 42 -10.50 -19.57 -21.14
N LEU A 43 -11.08 -18.53 -20.56
CA LEU A 43 -10.37 -17.61 -19.68
C LEU A 43 -9.87 -18.30 -18.40
N ALA A 44 -10.64 -19.22 -17.82
CA ALA A 44 -10.18 -20.03 -16.68
C ALA A 44 -8.91 -20.83 -17.00
N ARG A 45 -8.81 -21.41 -18.21
CA ARG A 45 -7.59 -22.07 -18.70
C ARG A 45 -6.44 -21.09 -18.89
N ASP A 46 -6.69 -19.95 -19.55
CA ASP A 46 -5.69 -18.90 -19.78
C ASP A 46 -5.11 -18.38 -18.43
N ILE A 47 -5.94 -18.33 -17.38
CA ILE A 47 -5.55 -17.97 -16.01
C ILE A 47 -4.66 -19.05 -15.37
N GLY A 48 -5.03 -20.33 -15.50
CA GLY A 48 -4.21 -21.45 -15.03
C GLY A 48 -2.84 -21.50 -15.71
N ASP A 49 -2.81 -21.34 -17.03
CA ASP A 49 -1.59 -21.26 -17.83
C ASP A 49 -0.68 -20.09 -17.40
N LEU A 50 -1.27 -18.96 -17.02
CA LEU A 50 -0.53 -17.81 -16.49
C LEU A 50 0.12 -18.09 -15.12
N GLY A 51 -0.33 -19.14 -14.42
CA GLY A 51 0.26 -19.65 -13.19
C GLY A 51 -0.25 -18.99 -11.91
N LEU A 52 -1.52 -18.55 -11.91
CA LEU A 52 -2.18 -18.03 -10.70
C LEU A 52 -2.33 -19.13 -9.66
N LYS A 53 -2.32 -18.74 -8.38
CA LYS A 53 -2.62 -19.64 -7.27
C LYS A 53 -4.07 -19.56 -6.83
N TRP A 54 -4.60 -18.33 -6.78
CA TRP A 54 -5.93 -18.05 -6.27
C TRP A 54 -6.68 -17.12 -7.20
N ILE A 55 -7.99 -17.22 -7.21
CA ILE A 55 -8.85 -16.22 -7.86
C ILE A 55 -10.13 -16.05 -7.07
N THR A 56 -10.62 -14.83 -6.94
CA THR A 56 -11.89 -14.55 -6.28
C THR A 56 -12.95 -14.21 -7.32
N LEU A 57 -13.96 -15.07 -7.44
CA LEU A 57 -15.16 -14.85 -8.21
C LEU A 57 -16.07 -13.86 -7.47
N SER A 58 -16.44 -12.80 -8.16
CA SER A 58 -17.25 -11.69 -7.68
C SER A 58 -18.09 -11.17 -8.86
N GLY A 59 -18.46 -9.88 -8.84
CA GLY A 59 -19.19 -9.20 -9.90
C GLY A 59 -20.68 -9.42 -9.75
N GLY A 60 -21.45 -8.34 -9.96
CA GLY A 60 -22.88 -8.43 -9.73
C GLY A 60 -23.16 -9.10 -8.39
N GLU A 61 -23.99 -10.13 -8.43
CA GLU A 61 -23.98 -11.27 -7.52
C GLU A 61 -23.56 -12.52 -8.32
N PRO A 62 -22.43 -13.18 -8.02
CA PRO A 62 -21.97 -14.33 -8.81
C PRO A 62 -22.98 -15.49 -8.83
N LEU A 63 -23.77 -15.67 -7.76
CA LEU A 63 -24.77 -16.73 -7.70
C LEU A 63 -25.99 -16.50 -8.62
N VAL A 64 -26.14 -15.31 -9.22
CA VAL A 64 -27.15 -15.07 -10.27
C VAL A 64 -26.73 -15.70 -11.60
N ARG A 65 -25.42 -15.87 -11.83
CA ARG A 65 -24.86 -16.46 -13.05
C ARG A 65 -24.87 -17.99 -12.97
N ARG A 66 -25.81 -18.64 -13.66
CA ARG A 66 -26.10 -20.09 -13.50
C ARG A 66 -24.93 -21.03 -13.83
N ASP A 67 -24.02 -20.62 -14.71
CA ASP A 67 -22.85 -21.39 -15.13
C ASP A 67 -21.61 -21.17 -14.24
N TRP A 68 -21.72 -20.43 -13.12
CA TRP A 68 -20.61 -20.25 -12.18
C TRP A 68 -19.95 -21.56 -11.72
N PRO A 69 -20.67 -22.70 -11.49
CA PRO A 69 -20.02 -23.93 -11.06
C PRO A 69 -19.08 -24.51 -12.13
N ILE A 70 -19.38 -24.28 -13.41
CA ILE A 70 -18.55 -24.71 -14.54
C ILE A 70 -17.25 -23.90 -14.55
N ILE A 71 -17.35 -22.58 -14.38
CA ILE A 71 -16.21 -21.67 -14.34
C ILE A 71 -15.30 -22.01 -13.15
N ALA A 72 -15.87 -22.21 -11.96
CA ALA A 72 -15.12 -22.57 -10.76
C ALA A 72 -14.41 -23.93 -10.91
N GLN A 73 -15.10 -24.94 -11.44
CA GLN A 73 -14.50 -26.25 -11.69
C GLN A 73 -13.33 -26.15 -12.68
N GLU A 74 -13.49 -25.41 -13.78
CA GLU A 74 -12.42 -25.27 -14.77
C GLU A 74 -11.19 -24.55 -14.17
N LEU A 75 -11.37 -23.58 -13.26
CA LEU A 75 -10.25 -22.97 -12.55
C LEU A 75 -9.48 -24.01 -11.70
N THR A 76 -10.21 -24.81 -10.93
CA THR A 76 -9.64 -25.88 -10.10
C THR A 76 -8.90 -26.93 -10.93
N ASP A 77 -9.49 -27.35 -12.05
CA ASP A 77 -8.89 -28.34 -12.97
C ASP A 77 -7.57 -27.83 -13.58
N ASN A 78 -7.39 -26.50 -13.64
CA ASN A 78 -6.16 -25.86 -14.10
C ASN A 78 -5.27 -25.33 -12.95
N GLY A 79 -5.45 -25.87 -11.74
CA GLY A 79 -4.55 -25.63 -10.59
C GLY A 79 -4.72 -24.28 -9.89
N VAL A 80 -5.84 -23.58 -10.13
CA VAL A 80 -6.17 -22.30 -9.50
C VAL A 80 -7.26 -22.52 -8.47
N ILE A 81 -7.08 -22.09 -7.23
CA ILE A 81 -8.09 -22.25 -6.18
C ILE A 81 -9.11 -21.09 -6.29
N PRO A 82 -10.38 -21.36 -6.63
CA PRO A 82 -11.41 -20.35 -6.64
C PRO A 82 -11.88 -20.02 -5.21
N ASN A 83 -12.12 -18.73 -4.97
CA ASN A 83 -12.86 -18.20 -3.84
C ASN A 83 -14.08 -17.44 -4.37
N MET A 84 -15.06 -17.14 -3.51
CA MET A 84 -16.23 -16.37 -3.92
C MET A 84 -16.60 -15.31 -2.91
N ILE A 85 -17.02 -14.14 -3.38
CA ILE A 85 -17.70 -13.12 -2.58
C ILE A 85 -19.17 -13.06 -3.00
N THR A 86 -20.09 -13.26 -2.06
CA THR A 86 -21.54 -13.27 -2.32
C THR A 86 -22.29 -12.38 -1.33
N ASN A 87 -23.44 -11.84 -1.75
CA ASN A 87 -24.42 -11.20 -0.87
C ASN A 87 -25.23 -12.23 -0.06
N GLY A 88 -25.10 -13.53 -0.35
CA GLY A 88 -25.67 -14.65 0.39
C GLY A 88 -27.18 -14.86 0.24
N TRP A 89 -27.89 -14.03 -0.53
CA TRP A 89 -29.35 -14.14 -0.67
C TRP A 89 -29.82 -15.44 -1.31
N LEU A 90 -29.10 -15.89 -2.35
CA LEU A 90 -29.40 -17.12 -3.10
C LEU A 90 -28.75 -18.36 -2.47
N PHE A 91 -28.01 -18.19 -1.37
CA PHE A 91 -27.26 -19.27 -0.76
C PHE A 91 -28.20 -20.33 -0.15
N ASN A 92 -27.92 -21.60 -0.44
CA ASN A 92 -28.66 -22.76 0.02
C ASN A 92 -27.77 -24.02 -0.07
N GLU A 93 -28.30 -25.19 0.31
CA GLU A 93 -27.56 -26.46 0.24
C GLU A 93 -27.06 -26.84 -1.16
N GLU A 94 -27.79 -26.49 -2.23
CA GLU A 94 -27.36 -26.79 -3.60
C GLU A 94 -26.16 -25.93 -3.99
N ILE A 95 -26.19 -24.63 -3.65
CA ILE A 95 -25.05 -23.74 -3.85
C ILE A 95 -23.82 -24.26 -3.09
N LEU A 96 -24.01 -24.66 -1.82
CA LEU A 96 -22.93 -25.21 -1.02
C LEU A 96 -22.35 -26.48 -1.67
N LYS A 97 -23.18 -27.46 -2.04
CA LYS A 97 -22.73 -28.69 -2.72
C LYS A 97 -21.97 -28.41 -4.02
N ASN A 98 -22.41 -27.42 -4.79
CA ASN A 98 -21.70 -27.00 -6.00
C ASN A 98 -20.33 -26.36 -5.68
N ALA A 99 -20.24 -25.60 -4.59
CA ALA A 99 -18.99 -24.99 -4.13
C ALA A 99 -17.99 -26.05 -3.63
N GLU A 100 -18.46 -27.02 -2.84
CA GLU A 100 -17.65 -28.16 -2.39
C GLU A 100 -17.14 -28.98 -3.57
N LYS A 101 -18.00 -29.24 -4.57
CA LYS A 101 -17.63 -29.99 -5.78
C LYS A 101 -16.55 -29.27 -6.60
N ALA A 102 -16.65 -27.95 -6.73
CA ALA A 102 -15.70 -27.14 -7.46
C ALA A 102 -14.42 -26.81 -6.67
N ASP A 103 -14.28 -27.33 -5.45
CA ASP A 103 -13.15 -27.07 -4.54
C ASP A 103 -12.95 -25.56 -4.25
N ILE A 104 -14.06 -24.86 -4.02
CA ILE A 104 -14.00 -23.45 -3.58
C ILE A 104 -13.34 -23.39 -2.20
N GLY A 105 -12.25 -22.64 -2.08
CA GLY A 105 -11.50 -22.53 -0.83
C GLY A 105 -12.25 -21.72 0.23
N THR A 106 -12.75 -20.54 -0.13
CA THR A 106 -13.49 -19.65 0.78
C THR A 106 -14.70 -19.05 0.07
N MET A 107 -15.84 -19.05 0.77
CA MET A 107 -16.99 -18.22 0.42
C MET A 107 -17.17 -17.12 1.47
N ALA A 108 -16.91 -15.89 1.06
CA ALA A 108 -17.05 -14.73 1.91
C ALA A 108 -18.44 -14.10 1.72
N ILE A 109 -19.25 -14.15 2.78
CA ILE A 109 -20.61 -13.62 2.79
C ILE A 109 -20.57 -12.18 3.33
N SER A 110 -21.23 -11.28 2.62
CA SER A 110 -21.21 -9.87 3.02
C SER A 110 -22.11 -9.61 4.25
N LEU A 111 -21.58 -8.94 5.28
CA LEU A 111 -22.28 -8.51 6.48
C LEU A 111 -21.86 -7.07 6.81
N ASP A 112 -22.80 -6.13 6.86
CA ASP A 112 -22.49 -4.68 6.92
C ASP A 112 -23.10 -4.00 8.15
N GLY A 113 -23.45 -4.77 9.17
CA GLY A 113 -24.08 -4.25 10.37
C GLY A 113 -24.95 -5.27 11.08
N LEU A 114 -25.55 -4.85 12.17
CA LEU A 114 -26.70 -5.54 12.76
C LEU A 114 -27.88 -5.53 11.78
N LYS A 115 -28.92 -6.30 12.09
CA LYS A 115 -30.07 -6.54 11.20
C LYS A 115 -30.60 -5.28 10.52
N GLU A 116 -30.90 -4.24 11.30
CA GLU A 116 -31.45 -2.99 10.77
C GLU A 116 -30.46 -2.28 9.84
N THR A 117 -29.19 -2.17 10.25
CA THR A 117 -28.13 -1.51 9.49
C THR A 117 -27.80 -2.26 8.20
N HIS A 118 -27.68 -3.59 8.26
CA HIS A 118 -27.41 -4.43 7.12
C HIS A 118 -28.54 -4.37 6.07
N ASP A 119 -29.79 -4.57 6.50
CA ASP A 119 -30.94 -4.52 5.60
C ASP A 119 -31.16 -3.13 5.01
N TYR A 120 -30.90 -2.06 5.77
CA TYR A 120 -30.93 -0.68 5.29
C TYR A 120 -29.91 -0.43 4.17
N MET A 121 -28.70 -0.97 4.32
CA MET A 121 -27.63 -0.81 3.34
C MET A 121 -27.84 -1.67 2.09
N ARG A 122 -28.51 -2.80 2.24
CA ARG A 122 -28.68 -3.80 1.20
C ARG A 122 -30.15 -3.94 0.81
N MET A 123 -30.82 -4.96 1.34
CA MET A 123 -32.17 -5.33 0.97
C MET A 123 -32.88 -5.89 2.20
N ASN A 124 -34.15 -5.53 2.39
CA ASN A 124 -34.92 -6.02 3.53
C ASN A 124 -34.97 -7.56 3.59
N GLY A 125 -34.67 -8.13 4.76
CA GLY A 125 -34.61 -9.58 4.99
C GLY A 125 -33.28 -10.23 4.56
N SER A 126 -32.30 -9.47 4.06
CA SER A 126 -31.00 -10.01 3.67
C SER A 126 -30.19 -10.53 4.86
N TYR A 127 -30.33 -9.90 6.02
CA TYR A 127 -29.65 -10.32 7.24
C TYR A 127 -30.00 -11.77 7.63
N ASP A 128 -31.29 -12.12 7.64
CA ASP A 128 -31.70 -13.48 8.04
C ASP A 128 -31.21 -14.53 7.04
N ARG A 129 -31.11 -14.16 5.76
CA ARG A 129 -30.60 -15.03 4.69
C ARG A 129 -29.12 -15.35 4.90
N ILE A 130 -28.30 -14.34 5.16
CA ILE A 130 -26.86 -14.55 5.38
C ILE A 130 -26.58 -15.30 6.68
N MET A 131 -27.42 -15.09 7.70
CA MET A 131 -27.33 -15.86 8.94
C MET A 131 -27.57 -17.35 8.69
N ASN A 132 -28.58 -17.71 7.91
CA ASN A 132 -28.80 -19.09 7.50
C ASN A 132 -27.65 -19.62 6.61
N ALA A 133 -27.07 -18.78 5.77
CA ALA A 133 -25.92 -19.17 4.94
C ALA A 133 -24.70 -19.55 5.79
N PHE A 134 -24.36 -18.77 6.83
CA PHE A 134 -23.28 -19.13 7.75
C PHE A 134 -23.55 -20.44 8.49
N GLU A 135 -24.80 -20.67 8.93
CA GLU A 135 -25.19 -21.91 9.60
C GLU A 135 -25.00 -23.14 8.71
N LEU A 136 -25.39 -23.05 7.43
CA LEU A 136 -25.19 -24.12 6.46
C LEU A 136 -23.71 -24.48 6.23
N MET A 137 -22.80 -23.52 6.42
CA MET A 137 -21.37 -23.71 6.15
C MET A 137 -20.57 -24.31 7.32
N GLN A 138 -21.13 -24.40 8.52
CA GLN A 138 -20.37 -24.77 9.75
C GLN A 138 -19.66 -26.12 9.66
N ASP A 139 -20.25 -27.10 8.95
CA ASP A 139 -19.71 -28.45 8.79
C ASP A 139 -19.21 -28.74 7.36
N SER A 140 -19.07 -27.70 6.53
CA SER A 140 -18.61 -27.84 5.15
C SER A 140 -17.08 -27.77 5.03
N ASN A 141 -16.53 -28.32 3.95
CA ASN A 141 -15.11 -28.15 3.64
C ASN A 141 -14.78 -26.77 3.03
N VAL A 142 -15.80 -25.96 2.72
CA VAL A 142 -15.66 -24.60 2.23
C VAL A 142 -15.50 -23.65 3.42
N THR A 143 -14.43 -22.87 3.44
CA THR A 143 -14.21 -21.94 4.55
C THR A 143 -15.22 -20.80 4.53
N ALA A 144 -15.95 -20.61 5.63
CA ALA A 144 -16.83 -19.47 5.82
C ALA A 144 -16.01 -18.21 6.13
N GLY A 145 -16.16 -17.19 5.29
CA GLY A 145 -15.61 -15.86 5.51
C GLY A 145 -16.71 -14.80 5.60
N ALA A 146 -16.38 -13.65 6.16
CA ALA A 146 -17.24 -12.47 6.14
C ALA A 146 -16.52 -11.26 5.54
N ILE A 147 -17.27 -10.36 4.92
CA ILE A 147 -16.76 -9.07 4.46
C ILE A 147 -17.68 -7.96 4.96
N THR A 148 -17.09 -6.92 5.55
CA THR A 148 -17.80 -5.73 6.03
C THR A 148 -17.28 -4.47 5.37
N THR A 149 -18.19 -3.72 4.74
CA THR A 149 -17.94 -2.36 4.27
C THR A 149 -18.28 -1.36 5.38
N ILE A 150 -17.25 -0.77 5.98
CA ILE A 150 -17.35 0.13 7.12
C ILE A 150 -17.83 1.50 6.68
N HIS A 151 -18.85 2.01 7.35
CA HIS A 151 -19.41 3.34 7.21
C HIS A 151 -19.85 3.88 8.58
N ASN A 152 -20.23 5.16 8.66
CA ASN A 152 -20.52 5.80 9.94
C ASN A 152 -21.65 5.16 10.76
N LYS A 153 -22.58 4.42 10.11
CA LYS A 153 -23.65 3.68 10.80
C LYS A 153 -23.22 2.36 11.45
N ASN A 154 -22.20 1.67 10.94
CA ASN A 154 -21.82 0.33 11.43
C ASN A 154 -20.47 0.29 12.15
N ILE A 155 -19.67 1.36 12.11
CA ILE A 155 -18.37 1.38 12.77
C ILE A 155 -18.45 1.12 14.28
N ASN A 156 -19.56 1.53 14.91
CA ASN A 156 -19.81 1.27 16.34
C ASN A 156 -20.50 -0.07 16.60
N GLU A 157 -20.78 -0.86 15.55
CA GLU A 157 -21.39 -2.21 15.65
C GLU A 157 -20.34 -3.31 15.45
N LEU A 158 -19.05 -2.97 15.23
CA LEU A 158 -18.02 -3.93 14.88
C LEU A 158 -17.81 -5.02 15.95
N GLU A 159 -17.93 -4.67 17.23
CA GLU A 159 -17.81 -5.62 18.34
C GLU A 159 -18.95 -6.63 18.34
N GLU A 160 -20.19 -6.18 18.18
CA GLU A 160 -21.34 -7.07 18.09
C GLU A 160 -21.31 -7.93 16.81
N ILE A 161 -20.88 -7.37 15.68
CA ILE A 161 -20.69 -8.12 14.43
C ILE A 161 -19.65 -9.23 14.64
N LYS A 162 -18.51 -8.94 15.28
CA LYS A 162 -17.48 -9.93 15.60
C LYS A 162 -18.03 -11.10 16.40
N ASN A 163 -18.78 -10.80 17.46
CA ASN A 163 -19.37 -11.83 18.33
C ASN A 163 -20.35 -12.70 17.56
N ILE A 164 -21.20 -12.09 16.72
CA ILE A 164 -22.10 -12.85 15.82
C ILE A 164 -21.31 -13.74 14.87
N LEU A 165 -20.24 -13.24 14.25
CA LEU A 165 -19.42 -14.02 13.32
C LEU A 165 -18.75 -15.22 14.00
N ILE A 166 -18.19 -15.02 15.20
CA ILE A 166 -17.60 -16.10 16.02
C ILE A 166 -18.66 -17.14 16.38
N ASP A 167 -19.83 -16.71 16.88
CA ASP A 167 -20.94 -17.60 17.24
C ASP A 167 -21.43 -18.43 16.03
N ARG A 168 -21.30 -17.89 14.82
CA ARG A 168 -21.62 -18.59 13.57
C ARG A 168 -20.47 -19.42 13.00
N GLY A 169 -19.33 -19.50 13.68
CA GLY A 169 -18.19 -20.31 13.25
C GLY A 169 -17.36 -19.69 12.12
N VAL A 170 -17.54 -18.40 11.83
CA VAL A 170 -16.77 -17.68 10.80
C VAL A 170 -15.36 -17.44 11.31
N LYS A 171 -14.35 -17.86 10.53
CA LYS A 171 -12.93 -17.77 10.92
C LYS A 171 -12.18 -16.62 10.28
N LEU A 172 -12.64 -16.13 9.13
CA LEU A 172 -11.96 -15.10 8.35
C LEU A 172 -12.89 -13.91 8.17
N TRP A 173 -12.45 -12.72 8.54
CA TRP A 173 -13.25 -11.51 8.39
C TRP A 173 -12.45 -10.38 7.75
N GLN A 174 -12.82 -10.02 6.52
CA GLN A 174 -12.26 -8.85 5.85
C GLN A 174 -13.03 -7.60 6.22
N MET A 175 -12.32 -6.57 6.65
CA MET A 175 -12.86 -5.24 6.86
C MET A 175 -12.34 -4.27 5.81
N GLN A 176 -13.20 -3.41 5.28
CA GLN A 176 -12.84 -2.39 4.31
C GLN A 176 -13.62 -1.10 4.52
N ILE A 177 -12.99 0.05 4.27
CA ILE A 177 -13.65 1.35 4.30
C ILE A 177 -14.62 1.47 3.12
N GLY A 178 -15.85 1.94 3.38
CA GLY A 178 -16.77 2.40 2.34
C GLY A 178 -16.23 3.64 1.64
N LEU A 179 -15.69 3.45 0.44
CA LEU A 179 -15.16 4.53 -0.40
C LEU A 179 -16.26 5.07 -1.33
N PRO A 180 -16.29 6.39 -1.64
CA PRO A 180 -17.30 6.99 -2.50
C PRO A 180 -17.09 6.57 -3.96
N MET A 181 -17.62 5.40 -4.32
CA MET A 181 -17.65 4.87 -5.68
C MET A 181 -18.96 4.15 -5.92
N GLY A 182 -19.30 3.95 -7.20
CA GLY A 182 -20.57 3.35 -7.60
C GLY A 182 -21.76 4.06 -6.96
N ASN A 183 -22.62 3.33 -6.27
CA ASN A 183 -23.80 3.90 -5.61
C ASN A 183 -23.44 4.75 -4.38
N PHE A 184 -22.29 4.50 -3.75
CA PHE A 184 -21.92 5.15 -2.49
C PHE A 184 -21.54 6.63 -2.65
N VAL A 185 -21.24 7.07 -3.89
CA VAL A 185 -21.05 8.50 -4.21
C VAL A 185 -22.26 9.36 -3.84
N ASN A 186 -23.46 8.75 -3.80
CA ASN A 186 -24.71 9.42 -3.44
C ASN A 186 -24.95 9.48 -1.92
N HIS A 187 -24.03 8.94 -1.13
CA HIS A 187 -24.11 8.84 0.33
C HIS A 187 -22.86 9.39 1.04
N PRO A 188 -22.37 10.60 0.69
CA PRO A 188 -21.17 11.16 1.30
C PRO A 188 -21.29 11.35 2.82
N GLU A 189 -22.50 11.54 3.33
CA GLU A 189 -22.80 11.64 4.75
C GLU A 189 -22.50 10.35 5.53
N MET A 190 -22.38 9.22 4.84
CA MET A 190 -22.13 7.91 5.44
C MET A 190 -20.65 7.53 5.49
N ILE A 191 -19.79 8.24 4.77
CA ILE A 191 -18.35 7.97 4.76
C ILE A 191 -17.79 8.28 6.16
N ILE A 192 -16.99 7.36 6.71
CA ILE A 192 -16.29 7.59 7.98
C ILE A 192 -15.28 8.73 7.84
N LYS A 193 -14.91 9.37 8.95
CA LYS A 193 -13.88 10.42 8.88
C LYS A 193 -12.49 9.81 8.74
N PRO A 194 -11.50 10.52 8.18
CA PRO A 194 -10.10 10.09 8.17
C PRO A 194 -9.59 9.56 9.51
N GLU A 195 -9.93 10.23 10.62
CA GLU A 195 -9.47 9.86 11.96
C GLU A 195 -10.09 8.53 12.45
N ASP A 196 -11.24 8.13 11.90
CA ASP A 196 -11.91 6.88 12.26
C ASP A 196 -11.14 5.65 11.77
N VAL A 197 -10.16 5.78 10.85
CA VAL A 197 -9.28 4.66 10.48
C VAL A 197 -8.57 4.05 11.69
N ASN A 198 -8.21 4.90 12.67
CA ASN A 198 -7.56 4.44 13.89
C ASN A 198 -8.51 3.63 14.77
N LYS A 199 -9.80 3.95 14.80
CA LYS A 199 -10.80 3.15 15.53
C LYS A 199 -10.92 1.75 14.95
N VAL A 200 -10.89 1.63 13.62
CA VAL A 200 -10.91 0.32 12.94
C VAL A 200 -9.65 -0.48 13.24
N ILE A 201 -8.48 0.18 13.23
CA ILE A 201 -7.20 -0.45 13.58
C ILE A 201 -7.17 -0.88 15.05
N ASP A 202 -7.62 -0.03 15.96
CA ASP A 202 -7.70 -0.31 17.40
C ASP A 202 -8.61 -1.50 17.65
N PHE A 203 -9.82 -1.50 17.08
CA PHE A 203 -10.75 -2.63 17.17
C PHE A 203 -10.13 -3.95 16.66
N ALA A 204 -9.48 -3.92 15.50
CA ALA A 204 -8.85 -5.11 14.93
C ALA A 204 -7.69 -5.62 15.80
N HIS A 205 -6.94 -4.70 16.42
CA HIS A 205 -5.84 -5.01 17.33
C HIS A 205 -6.33 -5.61 18.64
N ASP A 206 -7.38 -5.03 19.22
CA ASP A 206 -7.99 -5.52 20.46
C ASP A 206 -8.61 -6.93 20.27
N SER A 207 -8.93 -7.31 19.02
CA SER A 207 -9.49 -8.61 18.65
C SER A 207 -8.44 -9.70 18.32
N LEU A 208 -7.13 -9.43 18.48
CA LEU A 208 -6.05 -10.35 18.07
C LEU A 208 -6.08 -11.76 18.70
N ASN A 209 -6.68 -11.88 19.88
CA ASN A 209 -6.74 -13.13 20.65
C ASN A 209 -8.09 -13.85 20.53
N GLU A 210 -9.01 -13.30 19.74
CA GLU A 210 -10.33 -13.89 19.50
C GLU A 210 -10.25 -15.05 18.48
N ASP A 211 -11.29 -15.88 18.44
CA ASP A 211 -11.40 -17.02 17.51
C ASP A 211 -11.85 -16.60 16.09
N ILE A 212 -11.29 -15.50 15.61
CA ILE A 212 -11.51 -14.94 14.27
C ILE A 212 -10.27 -14.17 13.82
N ILE A 213 -9.89 -14.34 12.55
CA ILE A 213 -8.77 -13.62 11.94
C ILE A 213 -9.33 -12.46 11.14
N ILE A 214 -8.94 -11.24 11.52
CA ILE A 214 -9.31 -10.01 10.83
C ILE A 214 -8.27 -9.69 9.75
N PHE A 215 -8.76 -9.46 8.53
CA PHE A 215 -7.98 -9.03 7.38
C PHE A 215 -8.30 -7.56 7.06
N PRO A 216 -7.40 -6.61 7.40
CA PRO A 216 -7.53 -5.23 6.93
C PRO A 216 -7.35 -5.21 5.42
N ALA A 217 -8.38 -4.76 4.70
CA ALA A 217 -8.28 -4.56 3.26
C ALA A 217 -7.24 -3.47 2.94
N ASP A 218 -6.87 -3.38 1.67
CA ASP A 218 -5.85 -2.43 1.20
C ASP A 218 -6.15 -0.99 1.59
N CYS A 219 -7.40 -0.58 1.81
CA CYS A 219 -7.76 0.78 2.23
C CYS A 219 -7.59 1.08 3.73
N ILE A 220 -7.12 0.12 4.54
CA ILE A 220 -6.90 0.28 5.99
C ILE A 220 -5.40 0.16 6.31
N GLY A 221 -4.88 1.12 7.08
CA GLY A 221 -3.46 1.24 7.39
C GLY A 221 -3.09 2.72 7.54
N TYR A 222 -1.86 3.15 7.36
CA TYR A 222 -0.64 2.37 7.15
C TYR A 222 0.44 2.83 8.13
N TYR A 223 1.43 1.97 8.37
CA TYR A 223 2.60 2.24 9.21
C TYR A 223 2.21 2.60 10.64
N ASN A 224 1.14 1.99 11.13
CA ASN A 224 0.71 2.03 12.53
C ASN A 224 1.18 0.73 13.22
N LEU A 225 1.76 0.82 14.41
CA LEU A 225 2.31 -0.35 15.10
C LEU A 225 1.23 -1.42 15.39
N LYS A 226 0.02 -1.01 15.78
CA LYS A 226 -1.11 -1.91 16.00
C LYS A 226 -1.55 -2.60 14.71
N GLU A 227 -1.66 -1.83 13.62
CA GLU A 227 -1.96 -2.37 12.29
C GLU A 227 -0.94 -3.43 11.87
N LEU A 228 0.36 -3.21 12.11
CA LEU A 228 1.39 -4.19 11.78
C LEU A 228 1.24 -5.49 12.59
N GLU A 229 0.76 -5.44 13.83
CA GLU A 229 0.44 -6.64 14.62
C GLU A 229 -0.77 -7.39 14.06
N VAL A 230 -1.83 -6.68 13.69
CA VAL A 230 -3.01 -7.26 13.01
C VAL A 230 -2.58 -7.96 11.72
N ARG A 231 -1.79 -7.30 10.87
CA ARG A 231 -1.29 -7.91 9.62
C ARG A 231 -0.40 -9.11 9.87
N ARG A 232 0.43 -9.12 10.92
CA ARG A 232 1.25 -10.28 11.29
C ARG A 232 0.42 -11.50 11.68
N LYS A 233 -0.71 -11.29 12.37
CA LYS A 233 -1.66 -12.37 12.68
C LYS A 233 -2.37 -12.87 11.41
N ALA A 234 -2.76 -11.97 10.52
CA ALA A 234 -3.45 -12.30 9.27
C ALA A 234 -2.55 -13.00 8.24
N TYR A 235 -1.25 -12.68 8.23
CA TYR A 235 -0.26 -13.19 7.28
C TYR A 235 0.96 -13.78 8.02
N PRO A 236 0.81 -14.92 8.74
CA PRO A 236 1.86 -15.45 9.61
C PRO A 236 3.13 -15.89 8.86
N ASP A 237 3.02 -16.20 7.57
CA ASP A 237 4.14 -16.62 6.72
C ASP A 237 4.92 -15.43 6.12
N GLU A 238 4.46 -14.19 6.31
CA GLU A 238 5.14 -13.00 5.81
C GLU A 238 6.08 -12.41 6.87
N TYR A 239 7.40 -12.47 6.60
CA TYR A 239 8.43 -11.91 7.49
C TYR A 239 8.28 -10.40 7.73
N ASP A 240 7.90 -9.65 6.69
CA ASP A 240 7.72 -8.20 6.75
C ASP A 240 6.38 -7.80 6.12
N VAL A 241 5.42 -7.61 7.02
CA VAL A 241 4.01 -7.28 6.77
C VAL A 241 3.74 -5.79 6.52
N LYS A 242 4.79 -4.96 6.49
CA LYS A 242 4.64 -3.55 6.13
C LYS A 242 4.11 -3.42 4.71
N TRP A 243 3.25 -2.42 4.50
CA TRP A 243 2.74 -2.11 3.16
C TRP A 243 3.86 -1.64 2.23
N LYS A 244 4.13 -2.40 1.17
CA LYS A 244 5.20 -2.18 0.18
C LYS A 244 4.69 -1.63 -1.16
N GLY A 245 3.58 -0.93 -1.13
CA GLY A 245 2.90 -0.45 -2.32
C GLY A 245 1.88 -1.45 -2.86
N CYS A 246 1.01 -0.93 -3.74
CA CYS A 246 -0.06 -1.72 -4.35
C CYS A 246 0.51 -2.86 -5.20
N THR A 247 -0.12 -4.04 -5.10
CA THR A 247 0.23 -5.27 -5.83
C THR A 247 -0.46 -5.38 -7.19
N ALA A 248 -1.45 -4.53 -7.48
CA ALA A 248 -2.15 -4.45 -8.76
C ALA A 248 -1.16 -4.30 -9.93
N GLY A 249 -1.28 -5.15 -10.94
CA GLY A 249 -0.36 -5.25 -12.08
C GLY A 249 1.00 -5.85 -11.77
N LYS A 250 1.34 -6.18 -10.51
CA LYS A 250 2.64 -6.75 -10.10
C LYS A 250 2.53 -8.19 -9.62
N ARG A 251 1.51 -8.46 -8.81
CA ARG A 251 1.16 -9.78 -8.24
C ARG A 251 -0.33 -10.09 -8.35
N SER A 252 -1.15 -9.09 -8.67
CA SER A 252 -2.60 -9.25 -8.86
C SER A 252 -3.13 -8.51 -10.08
N PHE A 253 -4.29 -8.91 -10.58
CA PHE A 253 -5.07 -8.17 -11.57
C PHE A 253 -6.57 -8.39 -11.37
N GLY A 254 -7.36 -7.56 -12.04
CA GLY A 254 -8.80 -7.68 -12.15
C GLY A 254 -9.21 -8.19 -13.54
N VAL A 255 -10.34 -8.88 -13.58
CA VAL A 255 -11.04 -9.26 -14.81
C VAL A 255 -12.47 -8.74 -14.71
N LEU A 256 -12.91 -7.98 -15.71
CA LEU A 256 -14.29 -7.52 -15.79
C LEU A 256 -15.19 -8.55 -16.51
N HIS A 257 -16.49 -8.36 -16.38
CA HIS A 257 -17.54 -9.24 -16.90
C HIS A 257 -17.47 -9.51 -18.40
N ASN A 258 -16.84 -8.64 -19.19
CA ASN A 258 -16.67 -8.71 -20.64
C ASN A 258 -15.26 -9.15 -21.09
N GLY A 259 -14.40 -9.53 -20.14
CA GLY A 259 -13.02 -9.96 -20.41
C GLY A 259 -11.99 -8.83 -20.53
N GLU A 260 -12.37 -7.58 -20.24
CA GLU A 260 -11.42 -6.48 -20.04
C GLU A 260 -10.54 -6.76 -18.79
N ILE A 261 -9.25 -6.46 -18.89
CA ILE A 261 -8.22 -6.68 -17.87
C ILE A 261 -7.77 -5.34 -17.33
N LEU A 262 -7.61 -5.25 -16.01
CA LEU A 262 -7.13 -4.07 -15.29
C LEU A 262 -6.32 -4.47 -14.07
N GLY A 263 -5.65 -3.53 -13.40
CA GLY A 263 -4.87 -3.88 -12.21
C GLY A 263 -5.71 -4.21 -10.97
N CYS A 264 -6.88 -3.59 -10.80
CA CYS A 264 -7.73 -3.74 -9.61
C CYS A 264 -9.20 -3.48 -9.96
N THR A 265 -10.12 -4.40 -9.64
CA THR A 265 -11.56 -4.26 -9.90
C THR A 265 -12.26 -3.14 -9.12
N SER A 266 -11.58 -2.56 -8.13
CA SER A 266 -12.05 -1.37 -7.42
C SER A 266 -11.79 -0.08 -8.19
N ILE A 267 -10.79 -0.06 -9.08
CA ILE A 267 -10.49 1.09 -9.94
C ILE A 267 -11.26 0.91 -11.24
N ARG A 268 -12.40 1.59 -11.38
CA ARG A 268 -13.34 1.39 -12.50
C ARG A 268 -13.20 2.39 -13.64
N ASP A 269 -12.26 3.31 -13.54
CA ASP A 269 -11.99 4.22 -14.64
C ASP A 269 -11.42 3.41 -15.82
N ARG A 270 -12.03 3.61 -16.99
CA ARG A 270 -11.66 2.90 -18.23
C ARG A 270 -10.23 3.23 -18.66
N GLU A 271 -9.65 4.33 -18.17
CA GLU A 271 -8.24 4.68 -18.42
C GLU A 271 -7.25 3.64 -17.86
N TYR A 272 -7.66 2.79 -16.91
CA TYR A 272 -6.82 1.74 -16.31
C TYR A 272 -7.08 0.34 -16.90
N ILE A 273 -7.85 0.23 -18.00
CA ILE A 273 -8.00 -1.01 -18.75
C ILE A 273 -6.76 -1.24 -19.60
N GLU A 274 -6.15 -2.41 -19.45
CA GLU A 274 -4.86 -2.77 -20.03
C GLU A 274 -4.99 -3.63 -21.30
N GLY A 275 -6.21 -4.08 -21.60
CA GLY A 275 -6.54 -4.89 -22.77
C GLY A 275 -7.79 -5.75 -22.55
N SER A 276 -8.17 -6.51 -23.58
CA SER A 276 -9.27 -7.47 -23.52
C SER A 276 -8.83 -8.84 -24.03
N ILE A 277 -9.28 -9.89 -23.35
CA ILE A 277 -9.00 -11.29 -23.72
C ILE A 277 -9.66 -11.73 -25.04
N ARG A 278 -10.60 -10.93 -25.56
CA ARG A 278 -11.19 -11.12 -26.89
C ARG A 278 -10.25 -10.68 -28.02
N GLU A 279 -9.30 -9.80 -27.72
CA GLU A 279 -8.41 -9.19 -28.71
C GLU A 279 -6.96 -9.68 -28.55
N THR A 280 -6.50 -9.84 -27.31
CA THR A 280 -5.11 -10.15 -26.98
C THR A 280 -5.05 -11.30 -25.96
N PRO A 281 -4.18 -12.31 -26.13
CA PRO A 281 -4.00 -13.36 -25.12
C PRO A 281 -3.67 -12.78 -23.75
N LEU A 282 -4.25 -13.33 -22.68
CA LEU A 282 -4.06 -12.83 -21.30
C LEU A 282 -2.58 -12.74 -20.91
N ARG A 283 -1.78 -13.73 -21.32
CA ARG A 283 -0.33 -13.74 -21.10
C ARG A 283 0.36 -12.52 -21.71
N GLU A 284 0.02 -12.16 -22.93
CA GLU A 284 0.61 -11.01 -23.62
C GLU A 284 0.22 -9.70 -22.95
N ILE A 285 -1.05 -9.56 -22.50
CA ILE A 285 -1.50 -8.40 -21.71
C ILE A 285 -0.67 -8.27 -20.42
N TRP A 286 -0.42 -9.37 -19.72
CA TRP A 286 0.35 -9.36 -18.47
C TRP A 286 1.84 -9.06 -18.68
N GLU A 287 2.45 -9.69 -19.68
CA GLU A 287 3.88 -9.62 -19.98
C GLU A 287 4.31 -8.31 -20.65
N ASN A 288 3.37 -7.57 -21.27
CA ASN A 288 3.66 -6.26 -21.87
C ASN A 288 4.15 -5.26 -20.82
N GLU A 289 5.37 -4.74 -21.01
CA GLU A 289 6.01 -3.80 -20.08
C GLU A 289 5.34 -2.42 -20.05
N ASN A 290 4.60 -2.05 -21.10
CA ASN A 290 3.86 -0.80 -21.18
C ASN A 290 2.52 -0.85 -20.41
N ASN A 291 2.00 -2.05 -20.15
CA ASN A 291 0.78 -2.25 -19.38
C ASN A 291 1.04 -2.09 -17.89
N PHE A 292 0.01 -1.67 -17.14
CA PHE A 292 0.04 -1.40 -15.70
C PHE A 292 1.07 -0.35 -15.30
N SER A 293 1.43 0.56 -16.21
CA SER A 293 2.48 1.57 -16.00
C SER A 293 2.19 2.46 -14.79
N TRP A 294 0.91 2.75 -14.53
CA TRP A 294 0.45 3.53 -13.38
C TRP A 294 0.85 2.92 -12.02
N SER A 295 1.00 1.58 -11.92
CA SER A 295 1.42 0.90 -10.70
C SER A 295 2.86 0.39 -10.77
N ARG A 296 3.32 -0.07 -11.94
CA ARG A 296 4.66 -0.64 -12.17
C ARG A 296 5.76 0.42 -12.20
N SER A 297 5.42 1.66 -12.57
CA SER A 297 6.36 2.78 -12.77
C SER A 297 6.07 3.97 -11.86
N ILE A 298 5.28 3.78 -10.79
CA ILE A 298 5.07 4.82 -9.78
C ILE A 298 6.28 4.92 -8.86
N ASP A 299 6.61 6.16 -8.48
CA ASP A 299 7.64 6.49 -7.50
C ASP A 299 7.12 7.59 -6.56
N LYS A 300 7.86 7.85 -5.48
CA LYS A 300 7.50 8.81 -4.44
C LYS A 300 7.29 10.23 -4.98
N SER A 301 8.03 10.66 -6.00
CA SER A 301 7.96 12.03 -6.54
C SER A 301 6.64 12.34 -7.25
N LYS A 302 5.94 11.31 -7.73
CA LYS A 302 4.61 11.45 -8.35
C LYS A 302 3.49 11.65 -7.35
N LEU A 303 3.75 11.45 -6.05
CA LEU A 303 2.74 11.57 -5.01
C LEU A 303 2.53 13.05 -4.64
N GLY A 304 1.32 13.39 -4.21
CA GLY A 304 0.97 14.71 -3.67
C GLY A 304 0.93 14.73 -2.13
N GLY A 305 0.94 15.94 -1.58
CA GLY A 305 0.82 16.19 -0.13
C GLY A 305 1.91 15.49 0.70
N LEU A 306 1.59 15.08 1.92
CA LEU A 306 2.58 14.47 2.82
C LEU A 306 3.16 13.16 2.26
N CYS A 307 2.45 12.47 1.37
CA CYS A 307 2.96 11.25 0.75
C CYS A 307 4.22 11.49 -0.09
N ASN A 308 4.38 12.68 -0.69
CA ASN A 308 5.59 13.06 -1.43
C ASN A 308 6.79 13.25 -0.51
N GLU A 309 6.58 13.69 0.73
CA GLU A 309 7.67 14.00 1.67
C GLU A 309 7.87 12.91 2.72
N CYS A 310 6.96 11.95 2.79
CA CYS A 310 6.87 10.92 3.82
C CYS A 310 8.13 10.03 3.86
N ILE A 311 8.63 9.75 5.06
CA ILE A 311 9.72 8.79 5.31
C ILE A 311 9.45 7.40 4.70
N TYR A 312 8.18 6.99 4.63
CA TYR A 312 7.77 5.71 4.04
C TYR A 312 7.43 5.80 2.55
N GLY A 313 7.39 6.99 1.96
CA GLY A 313 6.85 7.23 0.61
C GLY A 313 7.53 6.39 -0.48
N GLN A 314 8.83 6.10 -0.33
CA GLN A 314 9.62 5.32 -1.29
C GLN A 314 9.17 3.85 -1.38
N ILE A 315 8.71 3.29 -0.26
CA ILE A 315 8.26 1.89 -0.16
C ILE A 315 6.74 1.81 -0.25
N CYS A 316 6.03 2.70 0.44
CA CYS A 316 4.57 2.72 0.55
C CYS A 316 3.85 3.12 -0.74
N LEU A 317 4.43 4.09 -1.47
CA LEU A 317 3.87 4.62 -2.72
C LEU A 317 2.44 5.18 -2.58
N GLY A 318 2.13 5.76 -1.41
CA GLY A 318 0.87 6.48 -1.14
C GLY A 318 -0.30 5.59 -0.71
N GLY A 319 -0.07 4.34 -0.33
CA GLY A 319 -1.14 3.43 0.06
C GLY A 319 -2.04 3.04 -1.13
N CYS A 320 -3.30 2.74 -0.85
CA CYS A 320 -4.28 2.26 -1.81
C CYS A 320 -4.55 3.32 -2.88
N PRO A 321 -4.25 3.03 -4.17
CA PRO A 321 -4.54 3.94 -5.28
C PRO A 321 -6.04 4.22 -5.40
N ASN A 322 -6.90 3.22 -5.16
CA ASN A 322 -8.35 3.40 -5.22
C ASN A 322 -8.85 4.40 -4.18
N THR A 323 -8.36 4.31 -2.92
CA THR A 323 -8.73 5.27 -1.87
C THR A 323 -8.43 6.71 -2.29
N ARG A 324 -7.25 6.94 -2.88
CA ARG A 324 -6.83 8.25 -3.37
C ARG A 324 -7.67 8.72 -4.55
N LEU A 325 -7.92 7.84 -5.51
CA LEU A 325 -8.75 8.12 -6.68
C LEU A 325 -10.18 8.53 -6.27
N THR A 326 -10.84 7.73 -5.44
CA THR A 326 -12.24 8.00 -5.06
C THR A 326 -12.37 9.19 -4.12
N MET A 327 -11.40 9.43 -3.24
CA MET A 327 -11.48 10.52 -2.26
C MET A 327 -11.01 11.86 -2.81
N ASN A 328 -10.03 11.85 -3.73
CA ASN A 328 -9.33 13.07 -4.17
C ASN A 328 -9.27 13.23 -5.69
N GLY A 329 -9.88 12.33 -6.46
CA GLY A 329 -9.98 12.41 -7.92
C GLY A 329 -8.75 11.96 -8.69
N THR A 330 -7.70 11.47 -8.03
CA THR A 330 -6.50 10.96 -8.71
C THR A 330 -5.76 9.93 -7.86
N ILE A 331 -5.16 8.93 -8.51
CA ILE A 331 -4.29 7.95 -7.83
C ILE A 331 -3.01 8.60 -7.28
N TYR A 332 -2.66 9.82 -7.68
CA TYR A 332 -1.41 10.48 -7.29
C TYR A 332 -1.53 11.36 -6.04
N SER A 333 -2.72 11.54 -5.48
CA SER A 333 -2.91 12.43 -4.33
C SER A 333 -2.25 11.90 -3.05
N GLU A 334 -2.27 12.73 -2.00
CA GLU A 334 -2.12 12.25 -0.62
C GLU A 334 -3.23 11.24 -0.26
N ASN A 335 -2.93 10.29 0.61
CA ASN A 335 -3.95 9.41 1.18
C ASN A 335 -4.41 9.91 2.55
N ASN A 336 -5.60 10.53 2.59
CA ASN A 336 -6.18 11.08 3.81
C ASN A 336 -6.55 10.01 4.84
N TYR A 337 -6.82 8.77 4.42
CA TYR A 337 -7.19 7.65 5.29
C TYR A 337 -5.99 6.80 5.72
N CYS A 338 -4.77 7.32 5.55
CA CYS A 338 -3.58 6.70 6.10
C CYS A 338 -3.40 7.11 7.58
N SER A 339 -3.36 6.14 8.49
CA SER A 339 -3.13 6.33 9.93
C SER A 339 -1.88 7.18 10.23
N TYR A 340 -0.78 6.94 9.52
CA TYR A 340 0.42 7.78 9.65
C TYR A 340 0.19 9.23 9.22
N VAL A 341 -0.51 9.46 8.10
CA VAL A 341 -0.86 10.82 7.63
C VAL A 341 -1.76 11.52 8.63
N VAL A 342 -2.74 10.82 9.20
CA VAL A 342 -3.61 11.33 10.27
C VAL A 342 -2.77 11.77 11.48
N ALA A 343 -1.83 10.93 11.92
CA ALA A 343 -0.92 11.28 13.03
C ALA A 343 -0.06 12.51 12.71
N MET A 344 0.49 12.60 11.49
CA MET A 344 1.30 13.76 11.07
C MET A 344 0.48 15.04 10.96
N LYS A 345 -0.77 14.99 10.49
CA LYS A 345 -1.68 16.15 10.50
C LYS A 345 -2.02 16.59 11.93
N GLY A 346 -2.17 15.64 12.86
CA GLY A 346 -2.29 15.93 14.29
C GLY A 346 -1.06 16.66 14.84
N ALA A 347 0.14 16.18 14.50
CA ALA A 347 1.40 16.81 14.89
C ALA A 347 1.56 18.23 14.29
N LEU A 348 1.16 18.46 13.03
CA LEU A 348 1.15 19.81 12.43
C LEU A 348 0.27 20.77 13.20
N LYS A 349 -0.93 20.31 13.60
CA LYS A 349 -1.86 21.15 14.36
C LYS A 349 -1.24 21.60 15.68
N TRP A 350 -0.62 20.67 16.41
CA TRP A 350 0.12 20.98 17.65
C TRP A 350 1.30 21.93 17.39
N LEU A 351 2.08 21.68 16.35
CA LEU A 351 3.22 22.52 15.98
C LEU A 351 2.81 23.95 15.62
N ASN A 352 1.63 24.13 15.01
CA ASN A 352 1.12 25.45 14.62
C ASN A 352 0.92 26.40 15.80
N ASP A 353 0.71 25.87 17.01
CA ASP A 353 0.53 26.68 18.22
C ASP A 353 1.85 27.21 18.82
N ILE A 354 3.01 26.75 18.33
CA ILE A 354 4.34 27.12 18.83
C ILE A 354 5.00 28.14 17.88
N ASN A 355 5.26 29.37 18.34
CA ASN A 355 5.80 30.44 17.45
C ASN A 355 7.17 30.99 17.89
N GLU A 356 7.66 30.60 19.06
CA GLU A 356 8.96 31.06 19.55
C GLU A 356 10.09 30.33 18.81
N PHE A 357 10.96 31.10 18.13
CA PHE A 357 12.02 30.56 17.28
C PHE A 357 13.00 29.67 18.05
N ASP A 358 13.47 30.10 19.22
CA ASP A 358 14.44 29.33 20.01
C ASP A 358 13.86 27.99 20.50
N THR A 359 12.57 27.98 20.86
CA THR A 359 11.84 26.76 21.21
C THR A 359 11.77 25.81 20.00
N LEU A 360 11.38 26.31 18.83
CA LEU A 360 11.31 25.51 17.60
C LEU A 360 12.69 24.99 17.18
N LYS A 361 13.74 25.81 17.29
CA LYS A 361 15.12 25.43 17.01
C LYS A 361 15.59 24.30 17.90
N ASN A 362 15.39 24.40 19.22
CA ASN A 362 15.75 23.33 20.16
C ASN A 362 14.97 22.04 19.88
N MET A 363 13.68 22.15 19.55
CA MET A 363 12.88 21.00 19.14
C MET A 363 13.42 20.34 17.87
N ALA A 364 13.76 21.11 16.84
CA ALA A 364 14.32 20.59 15.60
C ALA A 364 15.58 19.75 15.84
N VAL A 365 16.50 20.24 16.68
CA VAL A 365 17.73 19.52 17.05
C VAL A 365 17.41 18.23 17.80
N ASN A 366 16.50 18.29 18.78
CA ASN A 366 16.13 17.14 19.61
C ASN A 366 15.47 16.03 18.79
N PHE A 367 14.46 16.35 17.97
CA PHE A 367 13.79 15.37 17.11
C PHE A 367 14.74 14.81 16.04
N THR A 368 15.65 15.64 15.50
CA THR A 368 16.67 15.15 14.56
C THR A 368 17.59 14.13 15.23
N SER A 369 18.04 14.43 16.46
CA SER A 369 18.93 13.56 17.24
C SER A 369 18.25 12.27 17.68
N ALA A 370 16.93 12.30 17.91
CA ALA A 370 16.11 11.12 18.22
C ALA A 370 15.82 10.24 17.00
N GLY A 371 16.08 10.71 15.77
CA GLY A 371 15.78 9.99 14.53
C GLY A 371 14.33 10.15 14.05
N ASP A 372 13.56 11.05 14.67
CA ASP A 372 12.17 11.36 14.31
C ASP A 372 12.10 12.33 13.12
N TYR A 373 12.71 11.93 12.01
CA TYR A 373 13.01 12.80 10.87
C TYR A 373 11.76 13.46 10.26
N GLN A 374 10.60 12.79 10.26
CA GLN A 374 9.39 13.37 9.70
C GLN A 374 8.94 14.60 10.49
N VAL A 375 8.89 14.48 11.83
CA VAL A 375 8.49 15.58 12.72
C VAL A 375 9.58 16.66 12.72
N ALA A 376 10.85 16.25 12.76
CA ALA A 376 11.98 17.18 12.65
C ALA A 376 11.88 18.04 11.37
N GLY A 377 11.58 17.43 10.21
CA GLY A 377 11.42 18.14 8.95
C GLY A 377 10.31 19.18 8.99
N MET A 378 9.17 18.85 9.61
CA MET A 378 8.04 19.79 9.76
C MET A 378 8.39 20.96 10.68
N ILE A 379 9.13 20.70 11.76
CA ILE A 379 9.62 21.75 12.67
C ILE A 379 10.64 22.64 11.96
N LEU A 380 11.55 22.05 11.18
CA LEU A 380 12.56 22.79 10.42
C LEU A 380 11.93 23.69 9.36
N ASP A 381 10.95 23.20 8.60
CA ASP A 381 10.18 24.01 7.64
C ASP A 381 9.54 25.23 8.32
N LYS A 382 8.93 25.03 9.49
CA LYS A 382 8.35 26.12 10.28
C LYS A 382 9.42 27.08 10.80
N SER A 383 10.52 26.56 11.35
CA SER A 383 11.60 27.38 11.92
C SER A 383 12.27 28.24 10.86
N LEU A 384 12.55 27.67 9.69
CA LEU A 384 13.15 28.37 8.55
C LEU A 384 12.18 29.36 7.88
N SER A 385 10.86 29.21 8.06
CA SER A 385 9.91 30.25 7.66
C SER A 385 10.03 31.53 8.52
N ILE A 386 10.48 31.40 9.76
CA ILE A 386 10.68 32.52 10.71
C ILE A 386 12.07 33.12 10.53
N ASN A 387 13.11 32.30 10.48
CA ASN A 387 14.49 32.73 10.21
C ASN A 387 15.10 31.90 9.06
N PRO A 388 14.95 32.38 7.82
CA PRO A 388 15.36 31.62 6.64
C PRO A 388 16.87 31.37 6.52
N ASP A 389 17.71 32.20 7.15
CA ASP A 389 19.16 32.22 6.95
C ASP A 389 19.93 31.61 8.14
N ASP A 390 19.23 30.97 9.08
CA ASP A 390 19.88 30.22 10.16
C ASP A 390 20.64 29.01 9.57
N THR A 391 21.97 29.14 9.49
CA THR A 391 22.85 28.16 8.83
C THR A 391 22.83 26.80 9.52
N GLU A 392 22.65 26.77 10.84
CA GLU A 392 22.55 25.54 11.61
C GLU A 392 21.25 24.79 11.26
N LEU A 393 20.11 25.50 11.23
CA LEU A 393 18.83 24.90 10.82
C LEU A 393 18.84 24.47 9.34
N LEU A 394 19.49 25.23 8.45
CA LEU A 394 19.65 24.82 7.05
C LEU A 394 20.48 23.53 6.92
N SER A 395 21.53 23.39 7.72
CA SER A 395 22.33 22.17 7.80
C SER A 395 21.48 20.97 8.26
N TYR A 396 20.69 21.15 9.34
CA TYR A 396 19.73 20.13 9.78
C TYR A 396 18.67 19.82 8.73
N GLN A 397 18.13 20.82 8.02
CA GLN A 397 17.18 20.61 6.92
C GLN A 397 17.80 19.81 5.79
N GLY A 398 19.06 20.07 5.43
CA GLY A 398 19.83 19.28 4.48
C GLY A 398 19.87 17.81 4.91
N PHE A 399 20.32 17.55 6.13
CA PHE A 399 20.42 16.19 6.67
C PHE A 399 19.07 15.47 6.78
N VAL A 400 18.08 16.10 7.43
CA VAL A 400 16.75 15.51 7.65
C VAL A 400 16.05 15.23 6.31
N SER A 401 16.13 16.16 5.35
CA SER A 401 15.56 15.92 4.02
C SER A 401 16.25 14.76 3.30
N PHE A 402 17.56 14.59 3.46
CA PHE A 402 18.28 13.44 2.92
C PHE A 402 17.80 12.13 3.55
N MET A 403 17.65 12.09 4.87
CA MET A 403 17.15 10.91 5.60
C MET A 403 15.71 10.54 5.23
N LEU A 404 14.88 11.53 4.90
CA LEU A 404 13.54 11.31 4.36
C LEU A 404 13.54 10.87 2.88
N GLY A 405 14.68 10.88 2.19
CA GLY A 405 14.78 10.63 0.75
C GLY A 405 14.29 11.80 -0.12
N ASN A 406 14.11 12.98 0.46
CA ASN A 406 13.69 14.21 -0.21
C ASN A 406 14.94 14.94 -0.75
N TYR A 407 15.64 14.30 -1.69
CA TYR A 407 16.99 14.73 -2.10
C TYR A 407 17.04 16.11 -2.75
N GLU A 408 16.01 16.53 -3.49
CA GLU A 408 15.96 17.88 -4.05
C GLU A 408 15.81 18.94 -2.94
N LYS A 409 14.95 18.68 -1.93
CA LYS A 409 14.81 19.55 -0.74
C LYS A 409 16.12 19.62 0.05
N SER A 410 16.82 18.49 0.18
CA SER A 410 18.14 18.42 0.81
C SER A 410 19.17 19.27 0.04
N LYS A 411 19.23 19.12 -1.29
CA LYS A 411 20.10 19.92 -2.16
C LYS A 411 19.85 21.42 -1.98
N ILE A 412 18.59 21.86 -2.06
CA ILE A 412 18.22 23.29 -1.90
C ILE A 412 18.65 23.84 -0.53
N ALA A 413 18.44 23.09 0.55
CA ALA A 413 18.85 23.50 1.89
C ALA A 413 20.38 23.64 2.00
N ASN A 414 21.13 22.66 1.45
CA ASN A 414 22.59 22.70 1.42
C ASN A 414 23.13 23.82 0.54
N GLU A 415 22.52 24.09 -0.64
CA GLU A 415 22.90 25.22 -1.50
C GLU A 415 22.78 26.55 -0.75
N LYS A 416 21.66 26.74 -0.04
CA LYS A 416 21.46 27.94 0.77
C LYS A 416 22.48 28.02 1.91
N ALA A 417 22.73 26.93 2.62
CA ALA A 417 23.71 26.90 3.71
C ALA A 417 25.14 27.18 3.21
N LEU A 418 25.54 26.65 2.04
CA LEU A 418 26.85 26.91 1.42
C LEU A 418 27.02 28.35 0.93
N SER A 419 25.93 29.04 0.60
CA SER A 419 26.01 30.47 0.27
C SER A 419 26.45 31.34 1.45
N ILE A 420 26.28 30.84 2.69
CA ILE A 420 26.66 31.49 3.94
C ILE A 420 28.00 30.94 4.45
N ALA A 421 28.16 29.61 4.44
CA ALA A 421 29.33 28.89 4.95
C ALA A 421 29.94 27.98 3.87
N PRO A 422 30.66 28.52 2.87
CA PRO A 422 31.12 27.76 1.71
C PRO A 422 32.17 26.70 2.03
N ASP A 423 32.91 26.86 3.13
CA ASP A 423 34.01 25.99 3.55
C ASP A 423 33.64 25.11 4.76
N ASP A 424 32.34 24.84 4.94
CA ASP A 424 31.86 23.88 5.93
C ASP A 424 31.90 22.44 5.38
N ALA A 425 32.66 21.56 6.05
CA ALA A 425 32.83 20.17 5.60
C ALA A 425 31.52 19.37 5.62
N TYR A 426 30.65 19.60 6.61
CA TYR A 426 29.40 18.86 6.79
C TYR A 426 28.39 19.23 5.69
N ILE A 427 28.25 20.53 5.40
CA ILE A 427 27.32 21.00 4.37
C ILE A 427 27.79 20.58 2.97
N ASN A 428 29.10 20.67 2.69
CA ASN A 428 29.67 20.17 1.43
C ASN A 428 29.41 18.66 1.27
N LYS A 429 29.55 17.87 2.34
CA LYS A 429 29.22 16.44 2.33
C LYS A 429 27.74 16.23 2.00
N GLY A 430 26.83 16.94 2.68
CA GLY A 430 25.39 16.87 2.44
C GLY A 430 24.99 17.20 1.00
N MET A 431 25.57 18.26 0.43
CA MET A 431 25.37 18.64 -0.97
C MET A 431 25.83 17.54 -1.93
N GLY A 432 27.04 17.02 -1.72
CA GLY A 432 27.62 15.97 -2.55
C GLY A 432 26.79 14.67 -2.54
N LEU A 433 26.29 14.26 -1.38
CA LEU A 433 25.41 13.10 -1.25
C LEU A 433 24.06 13.32 -1.92
N SER A 434 23.46 14.51 -1.76
CA SER A 434 22.18 14.85 -2.36
C SER A 434 22.24 14.82 -3.90
N LEU A 435 23.26 15.45 -4.49
CA LEU A 435 23.51 15.41 -5.93
C LEU A 435 23.73 13.99 -6.44
N SER A 436 24.49 13.19 -5.68
CA SER A 436 24.73 11.79 -6.03
C SER A 436 23.44 10.97 -6.01
N LYS A 437 22.53 11.17 -5.04
CA LYS A 437 21.23 10.49 -5.04
C LYS A 437 20.28 10.98 -6.14
N LEU A 438 20.49 12.19 -6.67
CA LEU A 438 19.78 12.74 -7.83
C LEU A 438 20.38 12.31 -9.19
N GLY A 439 21.32 11.36 -9.20
CA GLY A 439 21.94 10.87 -10.44
C GLY A 439 23.07 11.75 -10.98
N LYS A 440 23.45 12.82 -10.27
CA LYS A 440 24.48 13.78 -10.68
C LYS A 440 25.81 13.50 -9.99
N LEU A 441 26.34 12.29 -10.20
CA LEU A 441 27.53 11.83 -9.48
C LEU A 441 28.74 12.75 -9.67
N ASP A 442 29.03 13.20 -10.90
CA ASP A 442 30.24 14.00 -11.15
C ASP A 442 30.18 15.37 -10.46
N GLU A 443 29.01 16.02 -10.45
CA GLU A 443 28.79 17.25 -9.67
C GLU A 443 28.91 16.96 -8.16
N GLY A 444 28.31 15.87 -7.69
CA GLY A 444 28.36 15.46 -6.28
C GLY A 444 29.78 15.19 -5.79
N MET A 445 30.61 14.55 -6.61
CA MET A 445 32.00 14.24 -6.29
C MET A 445 32.87 15.49 -6.10
N ASN A 446 32.55 16.62 -6.75
CA ASN A 446 33.26 17.88 -6.51
C ASN A 446 33.07 18.36 -5.06
N TYR A 447 31.83 18.31 -4.57
CA TYR A 447 31.50 18.68 -3.19
C TYR A 447 32.02 17.66 -2.17
N LEU A 448 31.96 16.35 -2.47
CA LEU A 448 32.52 15.31 -1.62
C LEU A 448 34.04 15.41 -1.48
N ASN A 449 34.75 15.71 -2.58
CA ASN A 449 36.19 15.96 -2.54
C ASN A 449 36.52 17.18 -1.66
N LYS A 450 35.77 18.29 -1.84
CA LYS A 450 35.92 19.47 -0.99
C LYS A 450 35.67 19.14 0.49
N ALA A 451 34.64 18.36 0.80
CA ALA A 451 34.36 17.91 2.17
C ALA A 451 35.49 17.05 2.76
N MET A 452 36.10 16.15 1.97
CA MET A 452 37.26 15.36 2.41
C MET A 452 38.53 16.20 2.62
N ASP A 453 38.71 17.25 1.84
CA ASP A 453 39.85 18.17 2.00
C ASP A 453 39.71 19.06 3.24
N LEU A 454 38.47 19.42 3.61
CA LEU A 454 38.11 20.15 4.83
C LEU A 454 38.02 19.26 6.09
N ALA A 455 37.98 17.94 5.92
CA ALA A 455 37.87 16.98 7.02
C ALA A 455 39.11 17.00 7.95
N ASN A 456 38.90 16.63 9.21
CA ASN A 456 39.93 16.54 10.25
C ASN A 456 39.79 15.25 11.08
N GLU A 457 40.68 15.04 12.04
CA GLU A 457 40.75 13.81 12.84
C GLU A 457 39.46 13.45 13.62
N ASN A 458 38.62 14.45 13.89
CA ASN A 458 37.35 14.30 14.61
C ASN A 458 36.13 14.18 13.67
N TYR A 459 36.31 14.33 12.36
CA TYR A 459 35.22 14.28 11.39
C TYR A 459 35.66 13.58 10.10
N LEU A 460 35.54 12.26 10.10
CA LEU A 460 36.00 11.39 9.00
C LEU A 460 34.86 10.89 8.10
N ASP A 461 33.60 11.22 8.40
CA ASP A 461 32.43 10.83 7.61
C ASP A 461 32.55 11.14 6.11
N PRO A 462 33.13 12.28 5.66
CA PRO A 462 33.27 12.53 4.22
C PRO A 462 34.01 11.41 3.48
N TYR A 463 35.01 10.78 4.09
CA TYR A 463 35.73 9.66 3.46
C TYR A 463 34.86 8.40 3.39
N TYR A 464 34.13 8.09 4.47
CA TYR A 464 33.21 6.95 4.52
C TYR A 464 32.07 7.11 3.51
N ASP A 465 31.36 8.23 3.55
CA ASP A 465 30.19 8.50 2.71
C ASP A 465 30.55 8.58 1.22
N THR A 466 31.74 9.13 0.89
CA THR A 466 32.26 9.12 -0.49
C THR A 466 32.55 7.70 -0.97
N ALA A 467 33.19 6.88 -0.14
CA ALA A 467 33.47 5.49 -0.49
C ALA A 467 32.16 4.70 -0.69
N VAL A 468 31.17 4.86 0.18
CA VAL A 468 29.84 4.23 0.04
C VAL A 468 29.16 4.68 -1.25
N THR A 469 29.16 5.99 -1.55
CA THR A 469 28.58 6.52 -2.79
C THR A 469 29.22 5.90 -4.03
N LEU A 470 30.56 5.81 -4.07
CA LEU A 470 31.27 5.17 -5.18
C LEU A 470 30.94 3.67 -5.30
N ILE A 471 30.77 2.96 -4.18
CA ILE A 471 30.36 1.55 -4.15
C ILE A 471 28.95 1.38 -4.73
N GLU A 472 27.99 2.22 -4.33
CA GLU A 472 26.62 2.21 -4.85
C GLU A 472 26.58 2.42 -6.37
N TYR A 473 27.49 3.23 -6.90
CA TYR A 473 27.66 3.48 -8.34
C TYR A 473 28.55 2.45 -9.06
N GLY A 474 29.00 1.38 -8.37
CA GLY A 474 29.85 0.34 -8.95
C GLY A 474 31.30 0.77 -9.23
N LYS A 475 31.72 1.95 -8.78
CA LYS A 475 33.07 2.52 -8.94
C LYS A 475 34.03 2.01 -7.85
N TYR A 476 34.19 0.69 -7.75
CA TYR A 476 34.92 0.05 -6.64
C TYR A 476 36.41 0.44 -6.56
N SER A 477 37.07 0.64 -7.69
CA SER A 477 38.48 1.05 -7.71
C SER A 477 38.67 2.44 -7.10
N ASP A 478 37.77 3.37 -7.41
CA ASP A 478 37.80 4.73 -6.89
C ASP A 478 37.48 4.73 -5.38
N ALA A 479 36.52 3.90 -4.95
CA ALA A 479 36.22 3.70 -3.54
C ALA A 479 37.45 3.20 -2.77
N LEU A 480 38.21 2.24 -3.31
CA LEU A 480 39.45 1.75 -2.70
C LEU A 480 40.54 2.84 -2.61
N GLN A 481 40.62 3.75 -3.59
CA GLN A 481 41.53 4.89 -3.53
C GLN A 481 41.15 5.86 -2.42
N VAL A 482 39.85 6.17 -2.26
CA VAL A 482 39.35 7.01 -1.16
C VAL A 482 39.66 6.38 0.19
N ILE A 483 39.40 5.07 0.33
CA ILE A 483 39.70 4.33 1.56
C ILE A 483 41.19 4.39 1.89
N LYS A 484 42.06 4.19 0.89
CA LYS A 484 43.51 4.31 1.08
C LYS A 484 43.94 5.72 1.48
N LYS A 485 43.43 6.76 0.79
CA LYS A 485 43.68 8.17 1.14
C LYS A 485 43.29 8.45 2.59
N ALA A 486 42.15 7.93 3.03
CA ALA A 486 41.66 8.07 4.40
C ALA A 486 42.60 7.40 5.42
N THR A 487 42.99 6.14 5.20
CA THR A 487 43.85 5.39 6.13
C THR A 487 45.28 5.94 6.19
N ASP A 488 45.81 6.40 5.06
CA ASP A 488 47.15 6.99 4.99
C ASP A 488 47.21 8.32 5.77
N LYS A 489 46.13 9.11 5.74
CA LYS A 489 46.02 10.39 6.44
C LYS A 489 45.57 10.26 7.90
N TYR A 490 44.68 9.31 8.18
CA TYR A 490 44.02 9.11 9.47
C TYR A 490 44.03 7.62 9.84
N PRO A 491 45.07 7.14 10.56
CA PRO A 491 45.17 5.72 10.93
C PRO A 491 43.97 5.17 11.71
N GLN A 492 43.24 6.03 12.44
CA GLN A 492 42.01 5.66 13.16
C GLN A 492 40.85 5.25 12.23
N PHE A 493 40.93 5.51 10.92
CA PHE A 493 39.92 5.09 9.95
C PHE A 493 40.01 3.58 9.60
N GLU A 494 41.06 2.88 10.01
CA GLU A 494 41.32 1.48 9.62
C GLU A 494 40.17 0.49 9.97
N PRO A 495 39.47 0.58 11.11
CA PRO A 495 38.30 -0.26 11.37
C PRO A 495 37.19 -0.06 10.31
N THR A 496 36.87 1.19 9.99
CA THR A 496 35.88 1.55 8.96
C THR A 496 36.33 1.10 7.57
N ALA A 497 37.62 1.27 7.26
CA ALA A 497 38.22 0.83 6.01
C ALA A 497 38.07 -0.68 5.78
N ARG A 498 38.20 -1.50 6.84
CA ARG A 498 37.98 -2.95 6.77
C ARG A 498 36.53 -3.28 6.40
N SER A 499 35.56 -2.69 7.08
CA SER A 499 34.13 -2.88 6.77
C SER A 499 33.78 -2.51 5.33
N LEU A 500 34.29 -1.39 4.82
CA LEU A 500 34.07 -0.97 3.43
C LEU A 500 34.73 -1.92 2.41
N LYS A 501 35.94 -2.40 2.69
CA LYS A 501 36.61 -3.40 1.83
C LYS A 501 35.85 -4.71 1.80
N ASP A 502 35.27 -5.13 2.92
CA ASP A 502 34.46 -6.35 3.00
C ASP A 502 33.13 -6.20 2.25
N MET A 503 32.48 -5.03 2.33
CA MET A 503 31.32 -4.70 1.48
C MET A 503 31.65 -4.85 -0.01
N ILE A 504 32.78 -4.31 -0.47
CA ILE A 504 33.22 -4.44 -1.87
C ILE A 504 33.47 -5.90 -2.26
N ARG A 505 34.08 -6.69 -1.37
CA ARG A 505 34.34 -8.12 -1.62
C ARG A 505 33.04 -8.93 -1.72
N GLY A 506 32.08 -8.66 -0.84
CA GLY A 506 30.79 -9.34 -0.82
C GLY A 506 29.94 -9.10 -2.06
N ILE A 507 30.08 -7.94 -2.73
CA ILE A 507 29.36 -7.63 -3.97
C ILE A 507 29.99 -8.32 -5.20
N LYS A 508 31.29 -8.68 -5.13
CA LYS A 508 32.04 -9.31 -6.23
C LYS A 508 31.93 -10.84 -6.26
N GLN A 509 31.37 -11.45 -5.21
CA GLN A 509 31.05 -12.88 -5.13
C GLN A 509 29.60 -13.08 -5.56
#